data_AF-P74020-F1
#
_entry.id   AF-P74020-F1
#
_cell.length_a   1.000
_cell.length_b   1.000
_cell.length_c   1.000
_cell.angle_alpha   90.00
_cell.angle_beta   90.00
_cell.angle_gamma   90.00
#
_symmetry.space_group_name_H-M   'P 1'
#
loop_
_entity.id
_entity.type
_entity.pdbx_description
1 polymer ?
#
loop_
_entity_poly.entity_id
_entity_poly.type
_entity_poly.pdbx_seq_one_letter_code
_entity_poly.pdbx_strand_id
1 'polypeptide(L)'
;MNTQLVESLVQIIQSLSPEEQKLLETHLAEKNSNWQEVLGKIETNRQEIYASRQGKPFDLSIDEIIEEMREERTQDVLQACFGK
;
A
#
# COMPACT_ATOMS: atom_id res chain seq x y z
N MET A 1 17.10 15.27 6.66
CA MET A 1 15.94 15.90 7.33
C MET A 1 16.31 17.35 7.60
N ASN A 2 15.49 18.33 7.21
CA ASN A 2 15.81 19.75 7.38
C ASN A 2 15.39 20.21 8.79
N THR A 3 16.32 20.18 9.73
CA THR A 3 16.06 20.43 11.17
C THR A 3 15.67 21.88 11.47
N GLN A 4 16.28 22.85 10.77
CA GLN A 4 15.95 24.27 10.90
C GLN A 4 14.49 24.58 10.53
N LEU A 5 13.98 23.93 9.49
CA LEU A 5 12.59 24.08 9.08
C LEU A 5 11.64 23.55 10.17
N VAL A 6 11.96 22.39 10.75
CA VAL A 6 11.16 21.77 11.80
C VAL A 6 11.14 22.64 13.05
N GLU A 7 12.29 23.16 13.48
CA GLU A 7 12.39 24.07 14.63
C GLU A 7 11.58 25.35 14.43
N SER A 8 11.67 25.95 13.23
CA SER A 8 10.89 27.15 12.90
C SER A 8 9.38 26.90 12.96
N LEU A 9 8.92 25.75 12.46
CA LEU A 9 7.51 25.36 12.50
C LEU A 9 7.02 25.13 13.93
N VAL A 10 7.82 24.47 14.77
CA VAL A 10 7.50 24.26 16.20
C VAL A 10 7.31 25.60 16.91
N GLN A 11 8.20 26.57 16.63
CA GLN A 11 8.15 27.88 17.26
C GLN A 11 6.93 28.70 16.81
N ILE A 12 6.56 28.60 15.54
CA ILE A 12 5.32 29.20 15.02
C ILE A 12 4.10 28.58 15.70
N ILE A 13 4.02 27.25 15.78
CA ILE A 13 2.89 26.54 16.41
C ILE A 13 2.74 26.93 17.89
N GLN A 14 3.84 27.07 18.61
CA GLN A 14 3.84 27.50 20.02
C GLN A 14 3.39 28.96 20.22
N SER A 15 3.56 29.80 19.19
CA SER A 15 3.14 31.21 19.23
C SER A 15 1.65 31.43 18.89
N LEU A 16 0.97 30.41 18.40
CA LEU A 16 -0.45 30.48 18.04
C LEU A 16 -1.34 30.62 19.28
N SER A 17 -2.40 31.41 19.14
CA SER A 17 -3.47 31.47 20.13
C SER A 17 -4.26 30.15 20.20
N PRO A 18 -5.02 29.89 21.28
CA PRO A 18 -5.81 28.66 21.40
C PRO A 18 -6.81 28.45 20.25
N GLU A 19 -7.34 29.54 19.69
CA GLU A 19 -8.28 29.53 18.56
C GLU A 19 -7.58 29.11 17.25
N GLU A 20 -6.39 29.65 17.01
CA GLU A 20 -5.57 29.31 15.85
C GLU A 20 -5.01 27.88 15.94
N GLN A 21 -4.65 27.42 17.14
CA GLN A 21 -4.25 26.03 17.38
C GLN A 21 -5.40 25.08 17.04
N LYS A 22 -6.62 25.38 17.48
CA LYS A 22 -7.81 24.57 17.18
C LYS A 22 -8.13 24.56 15.68
N LEU A 23 -7.93 25.67 14.99
CA LEU A 23 -8.08 25.76 13.54
C LEU A 23 -7.02 24.91 12.81
N LEU A 24 -5.76 24.98 13.25
CA LEU A 24 -4.66 24.17 12.72
C LEU A 24 -4.94 22.67 12.91
N GLU A 25 -5.36 22.25 14.10
CA GLU A 25 -5.73 20.87 14.41
C GLU A 25 -6.86 20.36 13.50
N THR A 26 -7.87 21.20 13.27
CA THR A 26 -9.00 20.86 12.39
C THR A 26 -8.53 20.62 10.95
N HIS A 27 -7.71 21.51 10.39
CA HIS A 27 -7.17 21.34 9.04
C HIS A 27 -6.20 20.16 8.92
N LEU A 28 -5.41 19.88 9.96
CA LEU A 28 -4.55 18.71 10.00
C LEU A 28 -5.38 17.42 10.06
N ALA A 29 -6.47 17.40 10.82
CA ALA A 29 -7.39 16.26 10.88
C ALA A 29 -8.05 16.00 9.51
N GLU A 30 -8.55 17.04 8.83
CA GLU A 30 -9.13 16.96 7.49
C GLU A 30 -8.12 16.42 6.45
N LYS A 31 -6.87 16.89 6.49
CA LYS A 31 -5.80 16.37 5.61
C LYS A 31 -5.41 14.93 5.94
N ASN A 32 -5.48 14.55 7.21
CA ASN A 32 -5.14 13.20 7.67
C ASN A 32 -6.30 12.19 7.52
N SER A 33 -7.53 12.63 7.22
CA SER A 33 -8.66 11.69 7.08
C SER A 33 -8.46 10.62 6.01
N ASN A 34 -7.67 10.91 4.97
CA ASN A 34 -7.54 9.99 3.83
C ASN A 34 -6.54 8.83 4.08
N TRP A 35 -5.58 8.97 5.00
CA TRP A 35 -4.57 7.92 5.19
C TRP A 35 -5.16 6.68 5.87
N GLN A 36 -6.13 6.86 6.78
CA GLN A 36 -6.82 5.78 7.48
C GLN A 36 -7.68 4.98 6.49
N GLU A 37 -8.38 5.67 5.59
CA GLU A 37 -9.17 5.05 4.54
C GLU A 37 -8.27 4.28 3.54
N VAL A 38 -7.16 4.89 3.11
CA VAL A 38 -6.18 4.24 2.23
C VAL A 38 -5.56 3.01 2.90
N LEU A 39 -5.21 3.10 4.18
CA LEU A 39 -4.68 1.97 4.96
C LEU A 39 -5.72 0.84 5.07
N GLY A 40 -6.99 1.20 5.32
CA GLY A 40 -8.10 0.25 5.31
C GLY A 40 -8.24 -0.48 3.96
N LYS A 41 -8.16 0.26 2.84
CA LYS A 41 -8.17 -0.32 1.49
C LYS A 41 -6.99 -1.26 1.25
N ILE A 42 -5.79 -0.89 1.68
CA ILE A 42 -4.59 -1.73 1.56
C ILE A 42 -4.79 -3.05 2.32
N GLU A 43 -5.33 -2.98 3.53
CA GLU A 43 -5.56 -4.15 4.37
C GLU A 43 -6.62 -5.08 3.79
N THR A 44 -7.74 -4.53 3.29
CA THR A 44 -8.77 -5.30 2.58
C THR A 44 -8.18 -6.01 1.36
N ASN A 45 -7.46 -5.27 0.50
CA ASN A 45 -6.83 -5.85 -0.69
C ASN A 45 -5.83 -6.96 -0.32
N ARG A 46 -5.06 -6.76 0.76
CA ARG A 46 -4.14 -7.79 1.26
C ARG A 46 -4.87 -9.08 1.62
N GLN A 47 -6.00 -8.97 2.31
CA GLN A 47 -6.81 -10.11 2.72
C GLN A 47 -7.43 -10.83 1.51
N GLU A 48 -7.94 -10.07 0.53
CA GLU A 48 -8.48 -10.64 -0.71
C GLU A 48 -7.42 -11.39 -1.51
N ILE A 49 -6.21 -10.83 -1.65
CA ILE A 49 -5.07 -11.48 -2.32
C ILE A 49 -4.64 -12.74 -1.55
N TYR A 50 -4.63 -12.69 -0.22
CA TYR A 50 -4.28 -13.86 0.58
C TYR A 50 -5.31 -14.98 0.44
N ALA A 51 -6.60 -14.63 0.44
CA ALA A 51 -7.70 -15.57 0.26
C ALA A 51 -7.71 -16.19 -1.15
N SER A 52 -7.49 -15.39 -2.20
CA SER A 52 -7.41 -15.90 -3.58
C SER A 52 -6.24 -16.87 -3.77
N ARG A 53 -5.16 -16.68 -3.01
CA ARG A 53 -3.98 -17.56 -3.00
C ARG A 53 -4.12 -18.74 -2.04
N GLN A 54 -5.31 -18.98 -1.50
CA GLN A 54 -5.60 -20.07 -0.55
C GLN A 54 -4.68 -20.05 0.69
N GLY A 55 -4.26 -18.86 1.10
CA GLY A 55 -3.33 -18.67 2.21
C GLY A 55 -1.86 -18.97 1.90
N LYS A 56 -1.49 -19.15 0.63
CA LYS A 56 -0.08 -19.27 0.25
C LYS A 56 0.64 -17.92 0.36
N PRO A 57 1.84 -17.87 0.96
CA PRO A 57 2.65 -16.65 1.07
C PRO A 57 3.11 -16.15 -0.30
N PHE A 58 3.41 -14.85 -0.42
CA PHE A 58 3.84 -14.24 -1.71
C PHE A 58 5.21 -14.72 -2.17
N ASP A 59 5.99 -15.24 -1.24
CA ASP A 59 7.27 -15.86 -1.50
C ASP A 59 7.02 -17.32 -1.96
N LEU A 60 6.84 -17.49 -3.26
CA LEU A 60 6.85 -18.81 -3.88
C LEU A 60 8.28 -19.34 -3.88
N SER A 61 8.46 -20.63 -3.60
CA SER A 61 9.78 -21.25 -3.77
C SER A 61 10.21 -21.20 -5.24
N ILE A 62 11.53 -21.21 -5.49
CA ILE A 62 12.08 -21.23 -6.85
C ILE A 62 11.50 -22.41 -7.65
N ASP A 63 11.29 -23.55 -6.99
CA ASP A 63 10.72 -24.75 -7.62
C ASP A 63 9.26 -24.53 -8.05
N GLU A 64 8.44 -23.92 -7.19
CA GLU A 64 7.05 -23.58 -7.53
C GLU A 64 6.97 -22.58 -8.70
N ILE A 65 7.87 -21.59 -8.73
CA ILE A 65 7.96 -20.63 -9.84
C ILE A 65 8.32 -21.34 -11.15
N ILE A 66 9.28 -22.27 -11.11
CA ILE A 66 9.69 -23.03 -12.29
C ILE A 66 8.55 -23.92 -12.81
N GLU A 67 7.76 -24.53 -11.93
CA GLU A 67 6.61 -25.35 -12.33
C GLU A 67 5.50 -24.49 -12.93
N GLU A 68 5.13 -23.36 -12.33
CA GLU A 68 4.11 -22.45 -12.87
C GLU A 68 4.50 -21.95 -14.27
N MET A 69 5.76 -21.53 -14.44
CA MET A 69 6.31 -21.13 -15.75
C MET A 69 6.36 -22.29 -16.77
N ARG A 70 6.46 -23.55 -16.34
CA ARG A 70 6.39 -24.72 -17.23
C ARG A 70 4.97 -24.98 -17.68
N GLU A 71 4.00 -24.87 -16.78
CA GLU A 71 2.58 -25.04 -17.10
C GLU A 71 2.11 -23.98 -18.10
N GLU A 72 2.39 -22.70 -17.84
CA GLU A 72 2.04 -21.58 -18.73
C GLU A 72 2.63 -21.78 -20.14
N ARG A 73 3.92 -22.07 -20.22
CA ARG A 73 4.60 -22.32 -21.50
C ARG A 73 4.09 -23.58 -22.21
N THR A 74 3.73 -24.62 -21.46
CA THR A 74 3.13 -25.82 -22.06
C THR A 74 1.78 -25.49 -22.68
N GLN A 75 0.99 -24.65 -22.02
CA GLN A 75 -0.29 -24.20 -22.51
C GLN A 75 -0.16 -23.33 -23.77
N ASP A 76 0.82 -22.43 -23.80
CA ASP A 76 1.17 -21.63 -24.99
C ASP A 76 1.58 -22.51 -26.17
N VAL A 77 2.42 -23.53 -25.93
CA VAL A 77 2.84 -24.48 -26.96
C VAL A 77 1.66 -25.30 -27.47
N LEU A 78 0.79 -25.79 -26.57
CA LEU A 78 -0.42 -26.51 -26.95
C LEU A 78 -1.36 -25.63 -27.77
N GLN A 79 -1.50 -24.35 -27.42
CA GLN A 79 -2.31 -23.39 -28.16
C GLN A 79 -1.69 -23.06 -29.53
N ALA A 80 -0.37 -22.89 -29.62
CA ALA A 80 0.30 -22.60 -30.89
C ALA A 80 0.30 -23.81 -31.85
N CYS A 81 0.39 -25.04 -31.32
CA CYS A 81 0.44 -26.25 -32.11
C CYS A 81 -0.93 -26.86 -32.42
N PHE A 82 -1.92 -26.67 -31.54
CA PHE A 82 -3.22 -27.35 -31.60
C PHE A 82 -4.43 -26.44 -31.40
N GLY A 83 -4.23 -25.16 -31.09
CA GLY A 83 -5.26 -24.13 -31.13
C GLY A 83 -5.55 -23.76 -32.59
N LYS A 84 -6.81 -23.85 -33.00
CA LYS A 84 -7.26 -23.50 -34.36
C LYS A 84 -7.05 -22.03 -34.68
#